data_AF-A0A954HPH7-F1
#
_entry.id   AF-A0A954HPH7-F1
#
_cell.length_a   1.000
_cell.length_b   1.000
_cell.length_c   1.000
_cell.angle_alpha   90.00
_cell.angle_beta   90.00
_cell.angle_gamma   90.00
#
_symmetry.space_group_name_H-M   'P 1'
#
loop_
_entity.id
_entity.type
_entity.pdbx_description
1 polymer ?
#
loop_
_entity_poly.entity_id
_entity_poly.type
_entity_poly.pdbx_seq_one_letter_code
_entity_poly.pdbx_strand_id
1 'polypeptide(L)'
;KNNLKQLGLAFLNYHAEYGSFPPAVVYDDGGRPMHSWRVLLLPYLDQQTLYSHYRFDEPWDSPTNIALQDAIPEVYRCPGDHRGDEASELVRQHLHRLSNYVVVTSEDGLFSSSRMSGVTDIPDGRHHTLMTAEVRQHAVHWMSPDDVTLGELLTDLRLSANDDDDNCSHGPGINIGLADGSVRWIPHDFAEESLRALVSTDKADPIPADF
;
A
#
# COMPACT_ATOMS: atom_id res chain seq x y z
N LYS A 1 -11.08 2.66 6.30
CA LYS A 1 -10.44 3.81 7.01
C LYS A 1 -9.58 3.43 8.23
N ASN A 2 -10.02 2.58 9.18
CA ASN A 2 -9.21 2.25 10.36
C ASN A 2 -7.87 1.58 10.01
N ASN A 3 -7.89 0.66 9.04
CA ASN A 3 -6.70 -0.08 8.63
C ASN A 3 -5.60 0.83 8.06
N LEU A 4 -5.95 1.79 7.19
CA LEU A 4 -4.99 2.80 6.69
C LEU A 4 -4.37 3.65 7.82
N LYS A 5 -5.11 3.95 8.90
CA LYS A 5 -4.54 4.64 10.07
C LYS A 5 -3.54 3.77 10.83
N GLN A 6 -3.86 2.48 11.00
CA GLN A 6 -2.93 1.53 11.62
C GLN A 6 -1.67 1.34 10.78
N LEU A 7 -1.82 1.21 9.45
CA LEU A 7 -0.69 1.19 8.52
C LEU A 7 0.12 2.49 8.63
N GLY A 8 -0.54 3.64 8.59
CA GLY A 8 0.13 4.94 8.76
C GLY A 8 0.99 5.01 10.02
N LEU A 9 0.46 4.53 11.15
CA LEU A 9 1.22 4.43 12.40
C LEU A 9 2.40 3.44 12.30
N ALA A 10 2.21 2.27 11.69
CA ALA A 10 3.28 1.30 11.48
C ALA A 10 4.41 1.85 10.60
N PHE A 11 4.07 2.54 9.51
CA PHE A 11 5.02 3.25 8.66
C PHE A 11 5.80 4.33 9.43
N LEU A 12 5.12 5.12 10.26
CA LEU A 12 5.76 6.14 11.09
C LEU A 12 6.67 5.54 12.17
N ASN A 13 6.30 4.40 12.76
CA ASN A 13 7.14 3.69 13.73
C ASN A 13 8.40 3.11 13.06
N TYR A 14 8.26 2.49 11.88
CA TYR A 14 9.40 2.05 11.08
C TYR A 14 10.32 3.23 10.76
N HIS A 15 9.77 4.36 10.32
CA HIS A 15 10.54 5.58 10.08
C HIS A 15 11.24 6.09 11.34
N ALA A 16 10.59 6.05 12.51
CA ALA A 16 11.21 6.49 13.76
C ALA A 16 12.42 5.64 14.15
N GLU A 17 12.40 4.34 13.83
CA GLU A 17 13.48 3.39 14.15
C GLU A 17 14.61 3.42 13.12
N TYR A 18 14.29 3.41 11.82
CA TYR A 18 15.28 3.27 10.75
C TYR A 18 15.66 4.59 10.07
N GLY A 19 14.94 5.68 10.37
CA GLY A 19 15.15 7.00 9.76
C GLY A 19 14.58 7.16 8.36
N SER A 20 13.97 6.13 7.77
CA SER A 20 13.31 6.18 6.46
C SER A 20 12.02 5.39 6.51
N PHE A 21 11.09 5.66 5.59
CA PHE A 21 10.02 4.70 5.33
C PHE A 21 10.61 3.38 4.81
N PRO A 22 9.91 2.24 5.00
CA PRO A 22 10.35 0.97 4.41
C PRO A 22 10.39 1.11 2.88
N PRO A 23 11.38 0.51 2.20
CA PRO A 23 11.39 0.49 0.75
C PRO A 23 10.17 -0.30 0.25
N ALA A 24 9.62 0.07 -0.92
CA ALA A 24 8.57 -0.74 -1.56
C ALA A 24 9.03 -2.18 -1.77
N VAL A 25 10.28 -2.33 -2.20
CA VAL A 25 10.93 -3.61 -2.49
C VAL A 25 12.33 -3.64 -1.89
N VAL A 26 12.64 -4.73 -1.18
CA VAL A 26 14.01 -5.10 -0.81
C VAL A 26 14.57 -6.01 -1.89
N TYR A 27 15.77 -5.70 -2.41
CA TYR A 27 16.46 -6.50 -3.42
C TYR A 27 17.66 -7.23 -2.81
N ASP A 28 18.03 -8.39 -3.39
CA ASP A 28 19.33 -9.01 -3.12
C ASP A 28 20.46 -8.32 -3.92
N ASP A 29 21.71 -8.75 -3.69
CA ASP A 29 22.89 -8.23 -4.39
C ASP A 29 22.84 -8.44 -5.92
N GLY A 30 22.01 -9.37 -6.39
CA GLY A 30 21.77 -9.65 -7.81
C GLY A 30 20.63 -8.84 -8.42
N GLY A 31 19.97 -7.98 -7.64
CA GLY A 31 18.81 -7.19 -8.08
C GLY A 31 17.51 -8.00 -8.15
N ARG A 32 17.46 -9.20 -7.54
CA ARG A 32 16.20 -9.96 -7.43
C ARG A 32 15.32 -9.32 -6.37
N PRO A 33 14.02 -9.07 -6.63
CA PRO A 33 13.09 -8.60 -5.61
C PRO A 33 12.85 -9.71 -4.57
N MET A 34 13.18 -9.42 -3.32
CA MET A 34 13.15 -10.37 -2.21
C MET A 34 11.92 -10.18 -1.33
N HIS A 35 11.65 -8.94 -0.89
CA HIS A 35 10.65 -8.68 0.16
C HIS A 35 9.85 -7.40 -0.07
N SER A 36 8.59 -7.43 0.36
CA SER A 36 7.70 -6.27 0.39
C SER A 36 7.86 -5.45 1.67
N TRP A 37 7.54 -4.15 1.61
CA TRP A 37 7.29 -3.32 2.79
C TRP A 37 6.29 -3.97 3.78
N ARG A 38 5.32 -4.75 3.29
CA ARG A 38 4.28 -5.40 4.11
C ARG A 38 4.87 -6.38 5.12
N VAL A 39 5.91 -7.12 4.77
CA VAL A 39 6.54 -8.06 5.71
C VAL A 39 7.46 -7.34 6.70
N LEU A 40 8.03 -6.19 6.30
CA LEU A 40 8.84 -5.34 7.17
C LEU A 40 8.01 -4.66 8.26
N LEU A 41 6.73 -4.38 8.00
CA LEU A 41 5.85 -3.73 8.98
C LEU A 41 5.24 -4.66 10.02
N LEU A 42 5.35 -5.98 9.87
CA LEU A 42 4.73 -6.95 10.79
C LEU A 42 5.04 -6.70 12.28
N PRO A 43 6.28 -6.36 12.71
CA PRO A 43 6.57 -6.08 14.11
C PRO A 43 5.80 -4.87 14.66
N TYR A 44 5.46 -3.90 13.81
CA TYR A 44 4.71 -2.69 14.17
C TYR A 44 3.18 -2.87 14.08
N LEU A 45 2.74 -4.07 13.72
CA LEU A 45 1.34 -4.47 13.56
C LEU A 45 0.96 -5.61 14.54
N ASP A 46 1.75 -5.78 15.61
CA ASP A 46 1.61 -6.85 16.60
C ASP A 46 1.72 -8.27 15.99
N GLN A 47 2.41 -8.43 14.86
CA GLN A 47 2.58 -9.71 14.15
C GLN A 47 3.97 -10.34 14.38
N GLN A 48 4.52 -10.22 15.60
CA GLN A 48 5.86 -10.69 15.93
C GLN A 48 6.05 -12.20 15.68
N THR A 49 5.04 -13.01 15.98
CA THR A 49 5.07 -14.46 15.74
C THR A 49 5.19 -14.76 14.25
N LEU A 50 4.35 -14.14 13.42
CA LEU A 50 4.39 -14.30 11.97
C LEU A 50 5.73 -13.83 11.39
N TYR A 51 6.22 -12.67 11.84
CA TYR A 51 7.53 -12.14 11.44
C TYR A 51 8.67 -13.12 11.77
N SER A 52 8.63 -13.78 12.94
CA SER A 52 9.65 -14.75 13.34
C SER A 52 9.66 -16.03 12.50
N HIS A 53 8.55 -16.37 11.86
CA HIS A 53 8.44 -17.53 10.96
C HIS A 53 8.85 -17.21 9.53
N TYR A 54 8.85 -15.93 9.14
CA TYR A 54 9.23 -15.49 7.80
C TYR A 54 10.76 -15.55 7.62
N ARG A 55 11.21 -16.08 6.48
CA ARG A 55 12.64 -16.24 6.15
C ARG A 55 13.12 -15.10 5.26
N PHE A 56 13.84 -14.15 5.85
CA PHE A 56 14.45 -13.02 5.15
C PHE A 56 15.72 -13.38 4.36
N ASP A 57 16.23 -14.59 4.50
CA ASP A 57 17.31 -15.15 3.69
C ASP A 57 16.80 -15.89 2.44
N GLU A 58 15.48 -15.93 2.24
CA GLU A 58 14.81 -16.55 1.10
C GLU A 58 13.88 -15.54 0.42
N PRO A 59 13.63 -15.63 -0.90
CA PRO A 59 12.67 -14.74 -1.57
C PRO A 59 11.24 -14.95 -1.01
N TRP A 60 10.38 -13.95 -1.15
CA TRP A 60 8.99 -14.00 -0.65
C TRP A 60 8.19 -15.20 -1.19
N ASP A 61 8.51 -15.65 -2.41
CA ASP A 61 7.87 -16.75 -3.12
C ASP A 61 8.54 -18.12 -2.89
N SER A 62 9.47 -18.20 -1.93
CA SER A 62 10.09 -19.48 -1.57
C SER A 62 9.04 -20.45 -1.01
N PRO A 63 9.27 -21.78 -1.12
CA PRO A 63 8.37 -22.76 -0.51
C PRO A 63 8.14 -22.55 0.99
N THR A 64 9.15 -22.05 1.71
CA THR A 64 9.04 -21.75 3.14
C THR A 64 8.13 -20.54 3.39
N ASN A 65 8.35 -19.43 2.67
CA ASN A 65 7.58 -18.21 2.86
C ASN A 65 6.15 -18.35 2.33
N ILE A 66 5.93 -19.00 1.19
CA ILE A 66 4.60 -19.27 0.62
C ILE A 66 3.72 -20.11 1.57
N ALA A 67 4.30 -20.91 2.46
CA ALA A 67 3.54 -21.62 3.48
C ALA A 67 2.80 -20.68 4.45
N LEU A 68 3.21 -19.40 4.54
CA LEU A 68 2.60 -18.37 5.38
C LEU A 68 1.47 -17.59 4.68
N GLN A 69 1.16 -17.88 3.41
CA GLN A 69 0.22 -17.06 2.61
C GLN A 69 -1.17 -16.90 3.22
N ASP A 70 -1.65 -17.90 3.96
CA ASP A 70 -2.96 -17.87 4.61
C ASP A 70 -2.95 -17.12 5.97
N ALA A 71 -1.77 -16.69 6.45
CA ALA A 71 -1.58 -15.95 7.70
C ALA A 71 -1.55 -14.41 7.49
N ILE A 72 -2.18 -13.91 6.43
CA ILE A 72 -2.27 -12.47 6.16
C ILE A 72 -2.87 -11.70 7.38
N PRO A 73 -2.21 -10.61 7.80
CA PRO A 73 -2.79 -9.70 8.79
C PRO A 73 -4.09 -9.03 8.31
N GLU A 74 -5.09 -8.94 9.19
CA GLU A 74 -6.39 -8.34 8.87
C GLU A 74 -6.28 -6.88 8.40
N VAL A 75 -5.27 -6.16 8.90
CA VAL A 75 -4.99 -4.76 8.52
C VAL A 75 -4.67 -4.59 7.03
N TYR A 76 -4.24 -5.64 6.32
CA TYR A 76 -3.99 -5.58 4.88
C TYR A 76 -5.25 -5.77 4.02
N ARG A 77 -6.34 -6.24 4.61
CA ARG A 77 -7.61 -6.40 3.91
C ARG A 77 -8.49 -5.19 4.13
N CYS A 78 -9.21 -4.80 3.10
CA CYS A 78 -10.25 -3.79 3.25
C CYS A 78 -11.51 -4.46 3.85
N PRO A 79 -12.05 -3.96 4.98
CA PRO A 79 -13.28 -4.52 5.57
C PRO A 79 -14.50 -4.44 4.65
N GLY A 80 -14.48 -3.54 3.66
CA GLY A 80 -15.55 -3.38 2.68
C GLY A 80 -15.32 -4.14 1.36
N ASP A 81 -14.30 -4.99 1.26
CA ASP A 81 -14.10 -5.82 0.06
C ASP A 81 -14.92 -7.12 0.15
N HIS A 82 -16.14 -7.08 -0.41
CA HIS A 82 -17.07 -8.22 -0.44
C HIS A 82 -16.92 -9.13 -1.68
N ARG A 83 -15.86 -8.99 -2.47
CA ARG A 83 -15.68 -9.81 -3.70
C ARG A 83 -15.67 -11.32 -3.46
N GLY A 84 -15.38 -11.74 -2.22
CA GLY A 84 -15.35 -13.14 -1.81
C GLY A 84 -16.68 -13.73 -1.35
N ASP A 85 -17.72 -12.91 -1.14
CA ASP A 85 -18.92 -13.33 -0.39
C ASP A 85 -19.78 -14.34 -1.18
N GLU A 86 -19.95 -14.11 -2.48
CA GLU A 86 -20.68 -15.02 -3.38
C GLU A 86 -19.75 -15.86 -4.27
N ALA A 87 -18.44 -15.77 -4.06
CA ALA A 87 -17.46 -16.44 -4.88
C ALA A 87 -17.34 -17.94 -4.53
N SER A 88 -16.88 -18.74 -5.49
CA SER A 88 -16.49 -20.13 -5.21
C SER A 88 -15.37 -20.20 -4.16
N GLU A 89 -15.28 -21.30 -3.42
CA GLU A 89 -14.26 -21.50 -2.38
C GLU A 89 -12.83 -21.20 -2.89
N LEU A 90 -12.50 -21.67 -4.09
CA LEU A 90 -11.19 -21.46 -4.70
C LEU A 90 -10.89 -19.97 -4.92
N VAL A 91 -11.89 -19.22 -5.42
CA VAL A 91 -11.76 -17.78 -5.66
C VAL A 91 -11.68 -17.03 -4.34
N ARG A 92 -12.51 -17.39 -3.36
CA ARG A 92 -12.48 -16.80 -2.02
C ARG A 92 -11.13 -16.99 -1.34
N GLN A 93 -10.57 -18.19 -1.39
CA GLN A 93 -9.23 -18.48 -0.86
C GLN A 93 -8.15 -17.64 -1.54
N HIS A 94 -8.22 -17.48 -2.86
CA HIS A 94 -7.30 -16.62 -3.60
C HIS A 94 -7.42 -15.16 -3.15
N LEU A 95 -8.64 -14.61 -3.11
CA LEU A 95 -8.91 -13.23 -2.67
C LEU A 95 -8.47 -12.98 -1.22
N HIS A 96 -8.62 -13.96 -0.34
CA HIS A 96 -8.20 -13.84 1.06
C HIS A 96 -6.69 -13.61 1.23
N ARG A 97 -5.85 -13.91 0.23
CA ARG A 97 -4.39 -13.73 0.27
C ARG A 97 -3.95 -12.37 -0.29
N LEU A 98 -4.90 -11.57 -0.79
CA LEU A 98 -4.61 -10.28 -1.39
C LEU A 98 -4.69 -9.16 -0.34
N SER A 99 -3.80 -8.19 -0.49
CA SER A 99 -3.83 -6.90 0.18
C SER A 99 -4.55 -5.89 -0.69
N ASN A 100 -5.49 -5.16 -0.10
CA ASN A 100 -6.15 -4.02 -0.73
C ASN A 100 -5.35 -2.73 -0.58
N TYR A 101 -4.29 -2.74 0.22
CA TYR A 101 -3.46 -1.56 0.45
C TYR A 101 -2.12 -1.71 -0.25
N VAL A 102 -1.79 -0.73 -1.07
CA VAL A 102 -0.58 -0.65 -1.89
C VAL A 102 0.13 0.67 -1.66
N VAL A 103 1.43 0.71 -1.93
CA VAL A 103 2.14 1.97 -2.13
C VAL A 103 2.16 2.32 -3.62
N VAL A 104 2.44 3.58 -3.95
CA VAL A 104 2.56 4.01 -5.35
C VAL A 104 4.03 4.16 -5.69
N THR A 105 4.48 3.42 -6.71
CA THR A 105 5.83 3.51 -7.24
C THR A 105 5.86 4.51 -8.40
N SER A 106 6.71 5.52 -8.28
CA SER A 106 7.03 6.47 -9.35
C SER A 106 8.48 6.96 -9.20
N GLU A 107 9.08 7.47 -10.27
CA GLU A 107 10.47 7.93 -10.25
C GLU A 107 10.69 9.12 -9.30
N ASP A 108 9.66 9.96 -9.14
CA ASP A 108 9.63 11.19 -8.35
C ASP A 108 8.87 11.05 -7.02
N GLY A 109 8.37 9.85 -6.71
CA GLY A 109 7.51 9.59 -5.56
C GLY A 109 8.27 9.10 -4.33
N LEU A 110 7.54 8.97 -3.23
CA LEU A 110 8.08 8.56 -1.93
C LEU A 110 8.76 7.18 -1.97
N PHE A 111 8.26 6.28 -2.82
CA PHE A 111 8.74 4.91 -2.99
C PHE A 111 9.37 4.69 -4.37
N SER A 112 10.31 5.56 -4.75
CA SER A 112 11.05 5.38 -6.01
C SER A 112 12.11 4.28 -5.89
N SER A 113 12.31 3.52 -6.97
CA SER A 113 13.37 2.50 -7.05
C SER A 113 14.78 3.09 -7.13
N SER A 114 14.89 4.38 -7.45
CA SER A 114 16.15 5.10 -7.67
C SER A 114 16.63 5.89 -6.45
N ARG A 115 15.80 6.09 -5.43
CA ARG A 115 16.17 6.77 -4.18
C ARG A 115 15.78 5.91 -2.98
N MET A 116 16.79 5.46 -2.22
CA MET A 116 16.57 5.07 -0.84
C MET A 116 16.27 6.36 -0.07
N SER A 117 14.99 6.65 0.18
CA SER A 117 14.51 7.88 0.81
C SER A 117 15.02 8.02 2.26
N GLY A 118 16.28 8.38 2.44
CA GLY A 118 16.89 8.62 3.75
C GLY A 118 16.46 9.97 4.34
N VAL A 119 15.90 9.95 5.56
CA VAL A 119 15.76 10.95 6.65
C VAL A 119 15.39 12.42 6.33
N THR A 120 15.70 13.01 5.17
CA THR A 120 15.56 14.46 4.90
C THR A 120 14.66 14.87 3.71
N ASP A 121 14.12 13.92 2.94
CA ASP A 121 13.57 14.22 1.60
C ASP A 121 12.04 14.44 1.52
N ILE A 122 11.44 15.07 2.53
CA ILE A 122 10.11 15.71 2.35
C ILE A 122 10.20 17.16 2.84
N PRO A 123 10.69 18.09 1.99
CA PRO A 123 11.01 19.46 2.38
C PRO A 123 9.84 20.30 2.90
N ASP A 124 8.60 19.85 2.74
CA ASP A 124 7.39 20.67 2.89
C ASP A 124 6.39 20.19 3.95
N GLY A 125 6.78 19.21 4.76
CA GLY A 125 5.89 18.60 5.73
C GLY A 125 4.95 17.58 5.08
N ARG A 126 4.97 16.37 5.63
CA ARG A 126 4.37 15.10 5.18
C ARG A 126 2.86 15.12 4.86
N HIS A 127 2.20 16.27 4.94
CA HIS A 127 0.76 16.43 4.99
C HIS A 127 0.04 16.23 3.65
N HIS A 128 0.74 16.26 2.50
CA HIS A 128 0.13 16.03 1.18
C HIS A 128 0.90 15.05 0.28
N THR A 129 1.71 14.18 0.87
CA THR A 129 2.42 13.14 0.11
C THR A 129 1.70 11.81 0.29
N LEU A 130 1.22 11.23 -0.81
CA LEU A 130 0.57 9.93 -0.83
C LEU A 130 1.60 8.87 -0.46
N MET A 131 1.25 8.09 0.55
CA MET A 131 2.05 6.96 1.02
C MET A 131 1.40 5.63 0.64
N THR A 132 0.12 5.47 0.97
CA THR A 132 -0.63 4.25 0.67
C THR A 132 -1.94 4.59 -0.02
N ALA A 133 -2.45 3.65 -0.83
CA ALA A 133 -3.75 3.75 -1.46
C ALA A 133 -4.51 2.44 -1.29
N GLU A 134 -5.83 2.56 -1.19
CA GLU A 134 -6.75 1.45 -1.32
C GLU A 134 -6.98 1.12 -2.80
N VAL A 135 -6.86 -0.16 -3.16
CA VAL A 135 -7.11 -0.70 -4.50
C VAL A 135 -8.00 -1.93 -4.41
N ARG A 136 -8.73 -2.19 -5.50
CA ARG A 136 -9.51 -3.42 -5.69
C ARG A 136 -8.91 -4.23 -6.82
N GLN A 137 -8.88 -3.67 -8.03
CA GLN A 137 -8.50 -4.39 -9.24
C GLN A 137 -7.04 -4.80 -9.23
N HIS A 138 -6.16 -3.93 -8.73
CA HIS A 138 -4.73 -4.23 -8.57
C HIS A 138 -4.37 -4.68 -7.15
N ALA A 139 -5.28 -5.38 -6.45
CA ALA A 139 -4.94 -6.00 -5.18
C ALA A 139 -3.87 -7.09 -5.39
N VAL A 140 -2.82 -7.07 -4.55
CA VAL A 140 -1.62 -7.89 -4.73
C VAL A 140 -1.50 -8.91 -3.62
N HIS A 141 -0.80 -10.02 -3.85
CA HIS A 141 -0.51 -10.98 -2.80
C HIS A 141 0.25 -10.30 -1.65
N TRP A 142 -0.18 -10.50 -0.39
CA TRP A 142 0.28 -9.67 0.72
C TRP A 142 1.78 -9.78 1.07
N MET A 143 2.45 -10.87 0.68
CA MET A 143 3.91 -11.00 0.82
C MET A 143 4.66 -10.55 -0.42
N SER A 144 3.98 -10.33 -1.55
CA SER A 144 4.63 -9.95 -2.79
C SER A 144 5.16 -8.52 -2.71
N PRO A 145 6.37 -8.24 -3.20
CA PRO A 145 6.91 -6.89 -3.40
C PRO A 145 6.23 -6.13 -4.55
N ASP A 146 5.16 -6.68 -5.13
CA ASP A 146 4.35 -5.96 -6.11
C ASP A 146 3.55 -4.83 -5.44
N ASP A 147 3.45 -3.72 -6.15
CA ASP A 147 2.68 -2.53 -5.82
C ASP A 147 2.27 -1.86 -7.14
N VAL A 148 1.63 -0.70 -7.08
CA VAL A 148 1.03 -0.07 -8.27
C VAL A 148 1.83 1.12 -8.76
N THR A 149 1.78 1.34 -10.06
CA THR A 149 2.15 2.61 -10.69
C THR A 149 1.03 3.63 -10.54
N LEU A 150 1.32 4.91 -10.79
CA LEU A 150 0.28 5.95 -10.82
C LEU A 150 -0.83 5.64 -11.84
N GLY A 151 -0.50 5.05 -12.99
CA GLY A 151 -1.48 4.70 -14.02
C GLY A 151 -2.44 3.58 -13.58
N GLU A 152 -1.93 2.58 -12.87
CA GLU A 152 -2.75 1.50 -12.29
C GLU A 152 -3.64 2.03 -11.17
N LEU A 153 -3.11 2.90 -10.31
CA LEU A 153 -3.91 3.57 -9.28
C LEU A 153 -5.02 4.42 -9.89
N LEU A 154 -4.73 5.19 -10.95
CA LEU A 154 -5.74 5.95 -11.68
C LEU A 154 -6.82 5.01 -12.23
N THR A 155 -6.44 3.84 -12.74
CA THR A 155 -7.39 2.85 -13.25
C THR A 155 -8.31 2.34 -12.13
N ASP A 156 -7.77 1.96 -10.98
CA ASP A 156 -8.56 1.59 -9.80
C ASP A 156 -9.50 2.73 -9.36
N LEU A 157 -8.98 3.96 -9.30
CA LEU A 157 -9.76 5.14 -8.94
C LEU A 157 -10.94 5.35 -9.88
N ARG A 158 -10.72 5.29 -11.20
CA ARG A 158 -11.81 5.45 -12.19
C ARG A 158 -12.80 4.30 -12.14
N LEU A 159 -12.34 3.08 -11.92
CA LEU A 159 -13.21 1.90 -11.86
C LEU A 159 -14.06 1.86 -10.59
N SER A 160 -13.63 2.52 -9.51
CA SER A 160 -14.44 2.70 -8.29
C SER A 160 -15.76 3.43 -8.54
N ALA A 161 -15.93 4.10 -9.70
CA ALA A 161 -17.22 4.64 -10.12
C ALA A 161 -18.34 3.59 -10.23
N ASN A 162 -17.97 2.31 -10.41
CA ASN A 162 -18.89 1.18 -10.49
C ASN A 162 -19.03 0.42 -9.17
N ASP A 163 -18.39 0.89 -8.09
CA ASP A 163 -18.55 0.28 -6.78
C ASP A 163 -19.88 0.77 -6.17
N ASP A 164 -20.91 -0.06 -6.27
CA ASP A 164 -22.15 0.12 -5.53
C ASP A 164 -21.96 -0.21 -4.03
N ASP A 165 -22.89 0.26 -3.18
CA ASP A 165 -22.85 0.08 -1.72
C ASP A 165 -22.72 -1.39 -1.27
N ASP A 166 -23.18 -2.34 -2.11
CA ASP A 166 -23.07 -3.78 -1.85
C ASP A 166 -21.63 -4.32 -2.01
N ASN A 167 -20.82 -3.69 -2.87
CA ASN A 167 -19.49 -4.18 -3.23
C ASN A 167 -18.36 -3.49 -2.45
N CYS A 168 -18.57 -2.23 -2.02
CA CYS A 168 -17.58 -1.42 -1.31
C CYS A 168 -18.24 -0.39 -0.38
N SER A 169 -17.94 -0.42 0.91
CA SER A 169 -18.58 0.47 1.91
C SER A 169 -18.18 1.96 1.84
N HIS A 170 -17.54 2.42 0.76
CA HIS A 170 -16.94 3.76 0.68
C HIS A 170 -17.46 4.66 -0.45
N GLY A 171 -18.48 4.22 -1.21
CA GLY A 171 -18.98 4.95 -2.38
C GLY A 171 -17.94 5.10 -3.51
N PRO A 172 -18.26 5.83 -4.59
CA PRO A 172 -17.39 5.92 -5.77
C PRO A 172 -16.16 6.80 -5.51
N GLY A 173 -15.08 6.16 -5.08
CA GLY A 173 -13.79 6.75 -4.75
C GLY A 173 -12.92 5.78 -3.94
N ILE A 174 -11.78 6.25 -3.46
CA ILE A 174 -10.84 5.43 -2.67
C ILE A 174 -10.34 6.18 -1.45
N ASN A 175 -9.90 5.44 -0.43
CA ASN A 175 -9.15 6.02 0.67
C ASN A 175 -7.64 5.98 0.35
N ILE A 176 -6.94 7.06 0.67
CA ILE A 176 -5.48 7.17 0.60
C ILE A 176 -4.92 7.48 1.99
N GLY A 177 -3.77 6.88 2.31
CA GLY A 177 -2.95 7.22 3.46
C GLY A 177 -1.83 8.16 3.06
N LEU A 178 -1.64 9.22 3.83
CA LEU A 178 -0.62 10.23 3.61
C LEU A 178 0.60 9.96 4.50
N ALA A 179 1.76 10.50 4.12
CA ALA A 179 3.02 10.29 4.83
C ALA A 179 3.02 10.81 6.28
N ASP A 180 2.07 11.66 6.66
CA ASP A 180 1.85 12.10 8.05
C ASP A 180 0.97 11.13 8.87
N GLY A 181 0.54 10.02 8.27
CA GLY A 181 -0.34 9.02 8.88
C GLY A 181 -1.82 9.38 8.83
N SER A 182 -2.19 10.53 8.28
CA SER A 182 -3.59 10.90 8.06
C SER A 182 -4.17 10.15 6.86
N VAL A 183 -5.51 10.06 6.83
CA VAL A 183 -6.25 9.37 5.77
C VAL A 183 -7.19 10.35 5.12
N ARG A 184 -7.21 10.37 3.79
CA ARG A 184 -8.14 11.15 2.98
C ARG A 184 -8.94 10.22 2.09
N TRP A 185 -10.17 10.61 1.77
CA TRP A 185 -10.95 9.96 0.73
C TRP A 185 -10.91 10.87 -0.50
N ILE A 186 -10.68 10.29 -1.67
CA ILE A 186 -10.70 10.99 -2.95
C ILE A 186 -11.80 10.40 -3.83
N PRO A 187 -12.60 11.22 -4.51
CA PRO A 187 -13.68 10.74 -5.37
C PRO A 187 -13.12 10.10 -6.65
N HIS A 188 -13.89 9.20 -7.26
CA HIS A 188 -13.51 8.52 -8.50
C HIS A 188 -13.18 9.47 -9.67
N ASP A 189 -13.65 10.71 -9.64
CA ASP A 189 -13.42 11.76 -10.65
C ASP A 189 -12.30 12.75 -10.26
N PHE A 190 -11.55 12.49 -9.20
CA PHE A 190 -10.41 13.32 -8.76
C PHE A 190 -9.43 13.55 -9.91
N ALA A 191 -8.96 14.80 -10.06
CA ALA A 191 -8.13 15.21 -11.21
C ALA A 191 -6.79 14.44 -11.23
N GLU A 192 -6.36 14.02 -12.42
CA GLU A 192 -5.10 13.27 -12.57
C GLU A 192 -3.90 14.12 -12.15
N GLU A 193 -3.89 15.40 -12.51
CA GLU A 193 -2.84 16.35 -12.16
C GLU A 193 -2.71 16.49 -10.65
N SER A 194 -3.85 16.54 -9.94
CA SER A 194 -3.86 16.58 -8.47
C SER A 194 -3.38 15.27 -7.86
N LEU A 195 -3.75 14.10 -8.41
CA LEU A 195 -3.24 12.83 -7.91
C LEU A 195 -1.73 12.69 -8.13
N ARG A 196 -1.22 13.13 -9.28
CA ARG A 196 0.21 13.18 -9.58
C ARG A 196 0.96 14.07 -8.59
N ALA A 197 0.40 15.24 -8.26
CA ALA A 197 0.97 16.15 -7.28
C ALA A 197 1.02 15.55 -5.86
N LEU A 198 0.08 14.65 -5.50
CA LEU A 198 0.14 13.93 -4.23
C LEU A 198 1.22 12.85 -4.21
N VAL A 199 1.47 12.18 -5.34
CA VAL A 199 2.49 11.12 -5.43
C VAL A 199 3.90 11.72 -5.46
N SER A 200 4.08 12.84 -6.16
CA SER A 200 5.37 13.49 -6.32
C SER A 200 5.90 14.08 -4.99
N THR A 201 7.21 13.93 -4.78
CA THR A 201 7.94 14.60 -3.69
C THR A 201 8.49 15.96 -4.12
N ASP A 202 8.52 16.23 -5.42
CA ASP A 202 8.97 17.49 -6.01
C ASP A 202 7.73 18.40 -6.25
N LYS A 203 7.25 19.09 -5.22
CA LYS A 203 6.01 19.92 -5.27
C LYS A 203 6.13 21.19 -6.14
N ALA A 204 6.21 21.03 -7.45
CA ALA A 204 5.98 22.10 -8.42
C ALA A 204 4.49 22.27 -8.79
N ASP A 205 3.65 21.26 -8.53
CA ASP A 205 2.28 21.22 -9.04
C ASP A 205 1.21 21.61 -7.99
N PRO A 206 0.15 22.35 -8.40
CA PRO A 206 -0.88 22.81 -7.48
C PRO A 206 -1.79 21.66 -7.02
N ILE A 207 -1.87 21.48 -5.70
CA ILE A 207 -2.89 20.67 -5.03
C ILE A 207 -4.13 21.56 -4.83
N PRO A 208 -5.37 21.04 -4.99
CA PRO A 208 -6.58 21.80 -4.70
C PRO A 208 -6.53 22.44 -3.31
N ALA A 209 -6.99 23.69 -3.20
CA ALA A 209 -6.90 24.46 -1.96
C ALA A 209 -7.75 23.89 -0.81
N ASP A 210 -8.67 22.98 -1.13
CA ASP A 210 -9.61 22.30 -0.24
C ASP A 210 -9.19 20.85 0.12
N PHE A 211 -7.97 20.44 -0.23
CA PHE A 211 -7.41 19.13 0.07
C PHE A 211 -6.85 18.98 1.51
#